data_AF-A0A0Q5XMX5-F1
#
_entry.id   AF-A0A0Q5XMX5-F1
#
_cell.length_a   1.000
_cell.length_b   1.000
_cell.length_c   1.000
_cell.angle_alpha   90.00
_cell.angle_beta   90.00
_cell.angle_gamma   90.00
#
_symmetry.space_group_name_H-M   'P 1'
#
loop_
_entity.id
_entity.type
_entity.pdbx_description
1 polymer ?
#
loop_
_entity_poly.entity_id
_entity_poly.type
_entity_poly.pdbx_seq_one_letter_code
_entity_poly.pdbx_strand_id
1 'polypeptide(L)'
;MTVANPGLAGGSIEGMVDGQIHAFAFFGDVPQSIVYDNDQCLVAKILQAGMRTPAALFSGFLSHYLILDRYGRPGNGNDKGNVEGLVGYAKRNFMVPIPQFPTWEAFNVWLEVQCRKRKRDRLRSENETIGERLQRDLPAM
;
A
#
# COMPACT_ATOMS: atom_id res chain seq x y z
N MET A 1 -7.41 -3.54 -7.27
CA MET A 1 -6.08 -3.17 -7.82
C MET A 1 -5.42 -2.22 -6.83
N THR A 2 -4.67 -2.77 -5.87
CA THR A 2 -3.98 -1.97 -4.86
C THR A 2 -2.57 -1.71 -5.35
N VAL A 3 -2.21 -0.45 -5.52
CA VAL A 3 -0.83 -0.04 -5.79
C VAL A 3 -0.16 0.12 -4.41
N ALA A 4 0.73 -0.80 -4.06
CA ALA A 4 1.55 -0.67 -2.87
C ALA A 4 2.84 0.04 -3.30
N ASN A 5 2.92 1.34 -3.02
CA ASN A 5 4.17 2.09 -3.16
C ASN A 5 4.76 2.33 -1.77
N PRO A 6 5.69 1.50 -1.29
CA PRO A 6 6.58 1.89 -0.21
C PRO A 6 7.71 2.76 -0.76
N GLY A 7 7.38 3.85 -1.47
CA GLY A 7 8.35 4.84 -1.95
C GLY A 7 9.03 5.64 -0.83
N LEU A 8 9.28 4.99 0.30
CA LEU A 8 10.33 5.32 1.25
C LEU A 8 11.61 4.80 0.62
N ALA A 9 12.31 5.65 -0.12
CA ALA A 9 13.73 5.43 -0.36
C ALA A 9 14.39 5.13 1.01
N GLY A 10 14.76 3.86 1.25
CA GLY A 10 15.33 3.39 2.52
C GLY A 10 14.45 2.47 3.40
N GLY A 11 13.29 2.00 2.95
CA GLY A 11 12.50 1.01 3.69
C GLY A 11 13.09 -0.40 3.60
N SER A 12 13.15 -1.14 4.71
CA SER A 12 13.53 -2.56 4.70
C SER A 12 12.38 -3.44 4.16
N ILE A 13 12.70 -4.62 3.65
CA ILE A 13 11.68 -5.57 3.18
C ILE A 13 10.73 -5.97 4.31
N GLU A 14 11.23 -6.08 5.54
CA GLU A 14 10.45 -6.39 6.74
C GLU A 14 9.39 -5.33 7.02
N GLY A 15 9.76 -4.05 6.95
CA GLY A 15 8.80 -2.96 7.17
C GLY A 15 7.70 -2.90 6.09
N MET A 16 8.04 -3.26 4.85
CA MET A 16 7.04 -3.38 3.78
C MET A 16 6.11 -4.56 4.01
N VAL A 17 6.65 -5.75 4.31
CA VAL A 17 5.84 -6.93 4.63
C VAL A 17 4.92 -6.67 5.84
N ASP A 18 5.43 -6.07 6.91
CA ASP A 18 4.66 -5.73 8.11
C ASP A 18 3.50 -4.77 7.77
N GLY A 19 3.77 -3.72 6.97
CA GLY A 19 2.75 -2.79 6.52
C GLY A 19 1.64 -3.45 5.69
N GLN A 20 1.97 -4.43 4.85
CA GLN A 20 1.00 -5.18 4.07
C GLN A 20 0.14 -6.09 4.94
N ILE A 21 0.73 -6.77 5.93
CA ILE A 21 -0.01 -7.62 6.88
C ILE A 21 -1.03 -6.79 7.65
N HIS A 22 -0.64 -5.60 8.15
CA HIS A 22 -1.56 -4.68 8.81
C HIS A 22 -2.66 -4.19 7.86
N ALA A 23 -2.33 -3.92 6.59
CA ALA A 23 -3.33 -3.53 5.59
C ALA A 23 -4.34 -4.67 5.33
N PHE A 24 -3.88 -5.91 5.17
CA PHE A 24 -4.77 -7.06 4.97
C PHE A 24 -5.70 -7.25 6.17
N ALA A 25 -5.17 -7.17 7.39
CA ALA A 25 -5.98 -7.21 8.60
C ALA A 25 -7.01 -6.06 8.66
N PHE A 26 -6.63 -4.85 8.25
CA PHE A 26 -7.53 -3.70 8.21
C PHE A 26 -8.68 -3.88 7.21
N PHE A 27 -8.39 -4.41 6.02
CA PHE A 27 -9.41 -4.66 4.99
C PHE A 27 -10.21 -5.94 5.25
N GLY A 28 -9.67 -6.87 6.05
CA GLY A 28 -10.26 -8.18 6.31
C GLY A 28 -10.09 -9.16 5.13
N ASP A 29 -9.21 -8.85 4.19
CA ASP A 29 -8.99 -9.64 2.98
C ASP A 29 -7.58 -9.41 2.39
N VAL A 30 -7.17 -10.32 1.50
CA VAL A 30 -5.89 -10.31 0.81
C VAL A 30 -6.13 -10.20 -0.69
N PRO A 31 -5.60 -9.16 -1.38
CA PRO A 31 -5.82 -9.00 -2.81
C PRO A 31 -5.12 -10.07 -3.64
N GLN A 32 -5.79 -10.59 -4.66
CA GLN A 32 -5.24 -11.54 -5.64
C GLN A 32 -4.03 -10.99 -6.42
N SER A 33 -3.94 -9.66 -6.59
CA SER A 33 -2.78 -9.04 -7.23
C SER A 33 -2.48 -7.64 -6.72
N ILE A 34 -1.19 -7.31 -6.65
CA ILE A 34 -0.67 -6.02 -6.20
C ILE A 34 0.33 -5.49 -7.22
N VAL A 35 0.26 -4.18 -7.50
CA VAL A 35 1.28 -3.49 -8.29
C VAL A 35 2.34 -2.93 -7.35
N TYR A 36 3.58 -3.33 -7.57
CA TYR A 36 4.76 -2.91 -6.83
C TYR A 36 5.66 -1.99 -7.67
N ASP A 37 6.46 -1.19 -6.97
CA ASP A 37 7.58 -0.47 -7.58
C ASP A 37 8.78 -1.43 -7.79
N ASN A 38 9.77 -1.00 -8.59
CA ASN A 38 11.01 -1.76 -8.83
C ASN A 38 12.07 -1.50 -7.75
N ASP A 39 11.63 -1.38 -6.48
CA ASP A 39 12.53 -1.13 -5.36
C ASP A 39 13.52 -2.29 -5.19
N GLN A 40 14.78 -1.97 -4.90
CA GLN A 40 15.83 -2.95 -4.69
C GLN A 40 15.56 -3.87 -3.49
N CYS A 41 14.76 -3.43 -2.50
CA CYS A 41 14.36 -4.30 -1.39
C CYS A 41 13.37 -5.39 -1.80
N LEU A 42 12.60 -5.17 -2.88
CA LEU A 42 11.61 -6.12 -3.41
C LEU A 42 12.18 -6.96 -4.56
N VAL A 43 13.00 -6.35 -5.40
CA VAL A 43 13.52 -6.94 -6.64
C VAL A 43 15.02 -7.16 -6.51
N ALA A 44 15.44 -8.42 -6.45
CA ALA A 44 16.85 -8.79 -6.42
C ALA A 44 17.53 -8.59 -7.77
N LYS A 45 16.80 -8.86 -8.89
CA LYS A 45 17.32 -8.71 -10.25
C LYS A 45 16.22 -8.32 -11.24
N ILE A 46 16.56 -7.45 -12.18
CA ILE A 46 15.75 -7.18 -13.38
C ILE A 46 16.34 -8.00 -14.53
N LEU A 47 15.49 -8.79 -15.21
CA LEU A 47 15.86 -9.69 -16.30
C LEU A 47 15.41 -9.11 -17.66
N GLN A 48 15.78 -9.81 -18.75
CA GLN A 48 15.31 -9.47 -20.10
C GLN A 48 13.77 -9.57 -20.20
N ALA A 49 13.20 -8.84 -21.16
CA ALA A 49 11.76 -8.76 -21.41
C ALA A 49 10.92 -8.25 -20.22
N GLY A 50 11.54 -7.57 -19.24
CA GLY A 50 10.82 -7.04 -18.08
C GLY A 50 10.42 -8.11 -17.06
N MET A 51 11.07 -9.26 -17.03
CA MET A 51 10.92 -10.18 -15.91
C MET A 51 11.72 -9.68 -14.69
N ARG A 52 11.25 -9.98 -13.48
CA ARG A 52 11.93 -9.65 -12.23
C ARG A 52 12.17 -10.92 -11.43
N THR A 53 13.27 -10.98 -10.70
CA THR A 53 13.48 -11.97 -9.65
C THR A 53 13.20 -11.31 -8.30
N PRO A 54 12.12 -11.67 -7.60
CA PRO A 54 11.85 -11.19 -6.24
C PRO A 54 12.99 -11.51 -5.28
N ALA A 55 13.20 -10.65 -4.28
CA ALA A 55 14.02 -11.00 -3.12
C ALA A 55 13.44 -12.22 -2.38
N ALA A 56 14.27 -13.02 -1.70
CA ALA A 56 13.84 -14.29 -1.12
C ALA A 56 12.67 -14.14 -0.13
N LEU A 57 12.75 -13.15 0.78
CA LEU A 57 11.69 -12.87 1.74
C LEU A 57 10.40 -12.41 1.02
N PHE A 58 10.54 -11.60 -0.02
CA PHE A 58 9.40 -11.12 -0.81
C PHE A 58 8.71 -12.26 -1.56
N SER A 59 9.49 -13.17 -2.17
CA SER A 59 8.97 -14.39 -2.81
C SER A 59 8.19 -15.27 -1.83
N GLY A 60 8.72 -15.45 -0.61
CA GLY A 60 8.04 -16.19 0.45
C GLY A 60 6.74 -15.54 0.88
N PHE A 61 6.72 -14.21 1.03
CA PHE A 61 5.52 -13.43 1.33
C PHE A 61 4.44 -13.59 0.24
N LEU A 62 4.80 -13.41 -1.03
CA LEU A 62 3.87 -13.58 -2.16
C LEU A 62 3.29 -15.00 -2.19
N SER A 63 4.12 -16.02 -1.95
CA SER A 63 3.70 -17.42 -1.93
C SER A 63 2.80 -17.76 -0.75
N HIS A 64 3.06 -17.18 0.44
CA HIS A 64 2.25 -17.41 1.63
C HIS A 64 0.82 -16.89 1.47
N TYR A 65 0.68 -15.73 0.81
CA TYR A 65 -0.61 -15.07 0.59
C TYR A 65 -1.22 -15.33 -0.79
N LEU A 66 -0.54 -16.10 -1.66
CA LEU A 66 -0.95 -16.38 -3.04
C LEU A 66 -1.21 -15.12 -3.89
N ILE A 67 -0.36 -14.11 -3.71
CA ILE A 67 -0.48 -12.81 -4.40
C ILE A 67 0.28 -12.86 -5.73
N LEU A 68 -0.40 -12.47 -6.81
CA LEU A 68 0.26 -12.20 -8.09
C LEU A 68 0.89 -10.80 -8.07
N ASP A 69 2.22 -10.74 -8.14
CA ASP A 69 2.95 -9.50 -8.27
C ASP A 69 2.87 -8.93 -9.69
N ARG A 70 2.71 -7.61 -9.76
CA ARG A 70 2.79 -6.83 -10.99
C ARG A 70 3.72 -5.65 -10.75
N TYR A 71 4.37 -5.16 -11.78
CA TYR A 71 5.30 -4.03 -11.68
C TYR A 71 4.84 -2.84 -12.52
N GLY A 72 4.91 -1.65 -11.94
CA GLY A 72 4.65 -0.41 -12.66
C GLY A 72 5.60 -0.21 -13.84
N ARG A 73 5.14 0.48 -14.89
CA ARG A 73 6.00 0.78 -16.05
C ARG A 73 7.07 1.81 -15.64
N PRO A 74 8.35 1.59 -15.92
CA PRO A 74 9.40 2.57 -15.61
C PRO A 74 9.08 3.95 -16.21
N GLY A 75 9.15 5.00 -15.39
CA GLY A 75 8.93 6.38 -15.83
C GLY A 75 7.47 6.80 -16.07
N ASN A 76 6.49 5.93 -15.80
CA ASN A 76 5.07 6.26 -15.99
C ASN A 76 4.38 6.64 -14.66
N GLY A 77 4.39 7.94 -14.33
CA GLY A 77 3.79 8.45 -13.09
C GLY A 77 2.28 8.17 -12.93
N ASN A 78 1.56 7.89 -14.03
CA ASN A 78 0.13 7.60 -13.99
C ASN A 78 -0.21 6.36 -13.15
N ASP A 79 0.69 5.37 -13.11
CA ASP A 79 0.49 4.14 -12.33
C ASP A 79 0.61 4.40 -10.81
N LYS A 80 1.14 5.56 -10.42
CA LYS A 80 1.57 5.89 -9.05
C LYS A 80 0.87 7.12 -8.45
N GLY A 81 0.27 7.98 -9.27
CA GLY A 81 -0.29 9.27 -8.87
C GLY A 81 -1.34 9.20 -7.75
N ASN A 82 -2.20 8.18 -7.76
CA ASN A 82 -3.20 8.00 -6.69
C ASN A 82 -2.54 7.70 -5.33
N VAL A 83 -1.46 6.90 -5.32
CA VAL A 83 -0.77 6.54 -4.08
C VAL A 83 0.07 7.70 -3.58
N GLU A 84 0.79 8.40 -4.46
CA GLU A 84 1.54 9.61 -4.09
C GLU A 84 0.63 10.70 -3.54
N GLY A 85 -0.55 10.88 -4.13
CA GLY A 85 -1.59 11.76 -3.61
C GLY A 85 -2.04 11.38 -2.20
N LEU A 86 -2.28 10.09 -1.95
CA LEU A 86 -2.67 9.57 -0.64
C LEU A 86 -1.55 9.71 0.41
N VAL A 87 -0.30 9.40 0.06
CA VAL A 87 0.87 9.59 0.92
C VAL A 87 1.01 11.06 1.30
N GLY A 88 0.88 11.97 0.32
CA GLY A 88 0.89 13.41 0.56
C GLY A 88 -0.26 13.87 1.47
N TYR A 89 -1.46 13.31 1.28
CA TYR A 89 -2.60 13.57 2.16
C TYR A 89 -2.31 13.11 3.60
N ALA A 90 -1.83 11.88 3.80
CA ALA A 90 -1.52 11.35 5.12
C ALA A 90 -0.47 12.19 5.84
N LYS A 91 0.61 12.59 5.16
CA LYS A 91 1.63 13.49 5.71
C LYS A 91 1.03 14.82 6.17
N ARG A 92 0.21 15.47 5.33
CA ARG A 92 -0.36 16.79 5.63
C ARG A 92 -1.46 16.77 6.69
N ASN A 93 -2.19 15.67 6.85
CA ASN A 93 -3.36 15.61 7.73
C ASN A 93 -3.12 14.82 9.02
N PHE A 94 -2.20 13.86 9.01
CA PHE A 94 -1.98 12.97 10.17
C PHE A 94 -0.62 13.21 10.83
N MET A 95 0.35 13.76 10.11
CA MET A 95 1.72 13.98 10.62
C MET A 95 2.00 15.45 10.93
N VAL A 96 0.99 16.33 10.88
CA VAL A 96 1.13 17.78 11.13
C VAL A 96 0.02 18.29 12.06
N PRO A 97 0.36 18.84 13.25
CA PRO A 97 1.69 18.77 13.88
C PRO A 97 2.12 17.30 14.07
N ILE A 98 3.43 17.05 14.21
CA ILE A 98 3.95 15.68 14.41
C ILE A 98 3.28 15.09 15.66
N PRO A 99 2.52 14.00 15.53
CA PRO A 99 1.76 13.49 16.65
C PRO A 99 2.69 12.80 17.65
N GLN A 100 2.37 12.92 18.94
CA GLN A 100 3.14 12.33 20.03
C GLN A 100 2.30 11.25 20.71
N PHE A 101 2.86 10.05 20.81
CA PHE A 101 2.22 8.90 21.44
C PHE A 101 3.21 8.19 22.37
N PRO A 102 2.73 7.56 23.46
CA PRO A 102 3.59 6.85 24.39
C PRO A 102 4.16 5.54 23.82
N THR A 103 3.49 4.96 22.81
CA THR A 103 3.90 3.71 22.15
C THR A 103 3.54 3.73 20.67
N TRP A 104 4.23 2.89 19.88
CA TRP A 104 3.89 2.65 18.47
C TRP A 104 2.51 2.03 18.30
N GLU A 105 2.09 1.19 19.23
CA GLU A 105 0.75 0.59 19.21
C GLU A 105 -0.35 1.64 19.37
N ALA A 106 -0.20 2.58 20.31
CA ALA A 106 -1.14 3.69 20.48
C ALA A 106 -1.22 4.56 19.22
N PHE A 107 -0.08 4.78 18.56
CA PHE A 107 -0.03 5.47 17.27
C PHE A 107 -0.74 4.71 16.15
N ASN A 108 -0.52 3.39 16.04
CA ASN A 108 -1.16 2.54 15.03
C ASN A 108 -2.68 2.49 15.20
N VAL A 109 -3.18 2.36 16.44
CA VAL A 109 -4.62 2.44 16.75
C VAL A 109 -5.20 3.78 16.33
N TRP A 110 -4.50 4.88 16.63
CA TRP A 110 -4.95 6.21 16.23
C TRP A 110 -4.97 6.39 14.70
N LEU A 111 -3.95 5.89 13.99
CA LEU A 111 -3.87 5.91 12.53
C LEU A 111 -5.01 5.13 11.90
N GLU A 112 -5.31 3.94 12.43
CA GLU A 112 -6.42 3.12 11.96
C GLU A 112 -7.75 3.87 12.08
N VAL A 113 -7.98 4.56 13.21
CA VAL A 113 -9.16 5.42 13.38
C VAL A 113 -9.22 6.52 12.32
N GLN A 114 -8.08 7.14 11.95
CA GLN A 114 -8.06 8.13 10.87
C GLN A 114 -8.41 7.50 9.51
N CYS A 115 -7.88 6.31 9.20
CA CYS A 115 -8.23 5.56 8.00
C CYS A 115 -9.73 5.24 7.94
N ARG A 116 -10.32 4.78 9.05
CA ARG A 116 -11.77 4.52 9.14
C ARG A 116 -12.59 5.80 8.95
N LYS A 117 -12.16 6.93 9.54
CA LYS A 117 -12.81 8.23 9.32
C LYS A 117 -12.79 8.63 7.85
N ARG A 118 -11.64 8.47 7.20
CA ARG A 118 -11.41 8.79 5.78
C ARG A 118 -12.31 8.01 4.83
N LYS A 119 -12.73 6.78 5.19
CA LYS A 119 -13.71 6.02 4.40
C LYS A 119 -15.02 6.77 4.17
N ARG A 120 -15.39 7.72 5.03
CA ARG A 120 -16.64 8.50 4.92
C ARG A 120 -16.54 9.69 3.96
N ASP A 121 -15.33 10.04 3.53
CA ASP A 121 -15.13 11.16 2.65
C ASP A 121 -15.51 10.81 1.21
N ARG A 122 -15.87 11.83 0.44
CA ARG A 122 -16.06 11.76 -1.01
C ARG A 122 -14.88 12.44 -1.70
N LEU A 123 -14.31 11.78 -2.70
CA LEU A 123 -13.27 12.38 -3.53
C LEU A 123 -13.89 13.35 -4.54
N ARG A 124 -13.07 14.30 -5.03
CA ARG A 124 -13.52 15.24 -6.06
C ARG A 124 -13.96 14.46 -7.30
N SER A 125 -15.11 14.85 -7.85
CA SER A 125 -15.75 14.20 -9.02
C SER A 125 -16.40 12.84 -8.73
N GLU A 126 -16.52 12.43 -7.46
CA GLU A 126 -17.14 11.16 -7.09
C GLU A 126 -18.48 11.34 -6.36
N ASN A 127 -19.43 10.47 -6.69
CA ASN A 127 -20.76 10.47 -6.08
C ASN A 127 -20.85 9.61 -4.82
N GLU A 128 -19.96 8.63 -4.71
CA GLU A 128 -19.87 7.68 -3.60
C GLU A 128 -18.73 8.08 -2.64
N THR A 129 -18.88 7.68 -1.39
CA THR A 129 -17.80 7.71 -0.39
C THR A 129 -16.71 6.70 -0.75
N ILE A 130 -15.51 6.89 -0.21
CA ILE A 130 -14.41 5.93 -0.35
C ILE A 130 -14.83 4.54 0.16
N GLY A 131 -15.60 4.49 1.26
CA GLY A 131 -16.07 3.26 1.88
C GLY A 131 -17.06 2.48 1.01
N GLU A 132 -17.99 3.17 0.34
CA GLU A 132 -18.93 2.54 -0.59
C GLU A 132 -18.21 1.95 -1.81
N ARG A 133 -17.24 2.70 -2.36
CA ARG A 133 -16.40 2.20 -3.46
C ARG A 133 -15.58 0.99 -3.05
N LEU A 134 -14.97 1.03 -1.87
CA LEU A 134 -14.23 -0.10 -1.32
C LEU A 134 -15.13 -1.33 -1.19
N GLN A 135 -16.37 -1.18 -0.71
CA GLN A 135 -17.30 -2.30 -0.57
C GLN A 135 -17.62 -2.99 -1.90
N ARG A 136 -17.66 -2.23 -3.00
CA ARG A 136 -17.82 -2.77 -4.36
C ARG A 136 -16.55 -3.50 -4.85
N ASP A 137 -15.38 -3.04 -4.42
CA ASP A 137 -14.10 -3.59 -4.85
C ASP A 137 -13.69 -4.85 -4.04
N LEU A 138 -14.17 -4.99 -2.79
CA LEU A 138 -13.85 -6.11 -1.90
C LEU A 138 -14.14 -7.50 -2.51
N PRO A 139 -15.27 -7.77 -3.19
CA PRO A 139 -15.51 -9.06 -3.82
C PRO A 139 -14.52 -9.44 -4.94
N ALA A 140 -13.73 -8.47 -5.43
CA ALA A 140 -12.71 -8.66 -6.45
C ALA A 140 -11.27 -8.62 -5.87
N MET A 141 -11.15 -8.52 -4.53
CA MET A 141 -9.89 -8.77 -3.84
C MET A 141 -9.63 -10.26 -3.79
#